data_AF-A0A956Y9Q0-F1
#
_entry.id   AF-A0A956Y9Q0-F1
#
_cell.length_a   1.000
_cell.length_b   1.000
_cell.length_c   1.000
_cell.angle_alpha   90.00
_cell.angle_beta   90.00
_cell.angle_gamma   90.00
#
_symmetry.space_group_name_H-M   'P 1'
#
loop_
_entity.id
_entity.type
_entity.pdbx_description
1 polymer ?
#
loop_
_entity_poly.entity_id
_entity_poly.type
_entity_poly.pdbx_seq_one_letter_code
_entity_poly.pdbx_strand_id
1 'polypeptide(L)'
;MIRLSGYVKPFLGIVITAILLLFAQAIADLSLPTYTGSIVNVGIQQGGIEDAVPAAIRQSQMDRLLLFMSEDEASTVLAAFKLEDATSADQATRDAYPVIADEPVYVLQDTSAETIEALNPVMGKALLVVSGIEQASSGTGDTEGMSSINMPDNMTLDLSSLPEGVDAFTVLQNLPQIVRDPILLQINERMASMPDTLIVQAAVSAVKSEYEAL
;
A
#
# COMPACT_ATOMS: atom_id res chain seq x y z
N MET A 1 48.45 27.35 -23.74
CA MET A 1 48.26 25.89 -23.62
C MET A 1 47.58 25.23 -24.84
N ILE A 2 47.72 25.77 -26.07
CA ILE A 2 47.03 25.23 -27.27
C ILE A 2 47.92 24.25 -28.08
N ARG A 3 49.21 24.15 -27.77
CA ARG A 3 50.18 23.29 -28.49
C ARG A 3 50.03 21.78 -28.20
N LEU A 4 49.17 21.38 -27.27
CA LEU A 4 48.92 19.97 -26.92
C LEU A 4 47.83 19.31 -27.78
N SER A 5 47.02 20.08 -28.49
CA SER A 5 45.87 19.56 -29.26
C SER A 5 46.27 18.62 -30.40
N GLY A 6 47.49 18.76 -30.93
CA GLY A 6 48.04 17.87 -31.96
C GLY A 6 48.37 16.46 -31.46
N TYR A 7 48.75 16.33 -30.19
CA TYR A 7 49.15 15.05 -29.58
C TYR A 7 47.97 14.26 -29.01
N VAL A 8 46.86 14.93 -28.70
CA VAL A 8 45.64 14.28 -28.18
C VAL A 8 44.79 13.66 -29.30
N LYS A 9 44.84 14.21 -30.52
CA LYS A 9 44.08 13.73 -31.69
C LYS A 9 44.12 12.21 -31.93
N PRO A 10 45.28 11.52 -31.92
CA PRO A 10 45.32 10.07 -32.13
C PRO A 10 44.77 9.26 -30.95
N PHE A 11 44.75 9.84 -29.74
CA PHE A 11 44.26 9.18 -28.51
C PHE A 11 42.85 9.61 -28.11
N LEU A 12 42.19 10.44 -28.92
CA LEU A 12 40.89 11.04 -28.58
C LEU A 12 39.82 9.98 -28.28
N GLY A 13 39.82 8.85 -28.98
CA GLY A 13 38.90 7.74 -28.70
C GLY A 13 39.11 7.10 -27.33
N ILE A 14 40.38 6.94 -26.91
CA ILE A 14 40.71 6.42 -25.57
C ILE A 14 40.33 7.43 -24.50
N VAL A 15 40.56 8.72 -24.74
CA VAL A 15 40.17 9.80 -23.82
C VAL A 15 38.65 9.84 -23.63
N ILE A 16 37.87 9.76 -24.72
CA ILE A 16 36.39 9.69 -24.64
C ILE A 16 35.95 8.44 -23.88
N THR A 17 36.54 7.28 -24.16
CA THR A 17 36.22 6.02 -23.47
C THR A 17 36.51 6.12 -21.97
N ALA A 18 37.66 6.69 -21.59
CA ALA A 18 38.02 6.92 -20.20
C ALA A 18 37.01 7.85 -19.51
N ILE A 19 36.59 8.92 -20.18
CA ILE A 19 35.55 9.82 -19.67
C ILE A 19 34.22 9.08 -19.46
N LEU A 20 33.79 8.25 -20.43
CA LEU A 20 32.57 7.44 -20.29
C LEU A 20 32.65 6.46 -19.12
N LEU A 21 33.79 5.80 -18.93
CA LEU A 21 34.01 4.89 -17.79
C LEU A 21 33.98 5.64 -16.45
N LEU A 22 34.52 6.86 -16.39
CA LEU A 22 34.42 7.70 -15.19
C LEU A 22 32.98 8.11 -14.88
N PHE A 23 32.17 8.42 -15.90
CA PHE A 23 30.73 8.65 -15.70
C PHE A 23 30.00 7.41 -15.22
N ALA A 24 30.29 6.23 -15.79
CA ALA A 24 29.72 4.97 -15.33
C ALA A 24 30.08 4.70 -13.86
N GLN A 25 31.34 4.94 -13.46
CA GLN A 25 31.77 4.83 -12.07
C GLN A 25 31.01 5.81 -11.16
N ALA A 26 30.90 7.08 -11.55
CA ALA A 26 30.18 8.08 -10.77
C ALA A 26 28.69 7.72 -10.59
N ILE A 27 28.04 7.17 -11.63
CA ILE A 27 26.66 6.68 -11.55
C ILE A 27 26.57 5.49 -10.59
N ALA A 28 27.52 4.55 -10.65
CA ALA A 28 27.55 3.41 -9.75
C ALA A 28 27.72 3.83 -8.28
N ASP A 29 28.66 4.74 -8.01
CA ASP A 29 28.91 5.27 -6.66
C ASP A 29 27.70 6.04 -6.11
N LEU A 30 26.98 6.78 -6.97
CA LEU A 30 25.77 7.51 -6.57
C LEU A 30 24.55 6.60 -6.38
N SER A 31 24.49 5.46 -7.08
CA SER A 31 23.38 4.49 -6.98
C SER A 31 23.53 3.54 -5.80
N LEU A 32 24.76 3.32 -5.31
CA LEU A 32 25.06 2.36 -4.23
C LEU A 32 24.35 2.68 -2.90
N PRO A 33 24.26 3.95 -2.45
CA PRO A 33 23.43 4.32 -1.29
C PRO A 33 21.96 3.97 -1.50
N THR A 34 21.40 4.22 -2.69
CA THR A 34 20.00 3.91 -3.02
C THR A 34 19.75 2.42 -2.96
N TYR A 35 20.59 1.59 -3.58
CA TYR A 35 20.44 0.13 -3.51
C TYR A 35 20.56 -0.41 -2.08
N THR A 36 21.49 0.14 -1.28
CA THR A 36 21.60 -0.24 0.14
C THR A 36 20.33 0.14 0.91
N GLY A 37 19.77 1.31 0.62
CA GLY A 37 18.48 1.75 1.16
C GLY A 37 17.34 0.80 0.81
N SER A 38 17.22 0.40 -0.47
CA SER A 38 16.21 -0.56 -0.91
C SER A 38 16.39 -1.93 -0.26
N ILE A 39 17.62 -2.45 -0.16
CA ILE A 39 17.89 -3.74 0.50
C ILE A 39 17.39 -3.73 1.95
N VAL A 40 17.65 -2.64 2.67
CA VAL A 40 17.30 -2.56 4.09
C VAL A 40 15.82 -2.23 4.29
N ASN A 41 15.29 -1.22 3.60
CA ASN A 41 13.92 -0.77 3.79
C ASN A 41 12.92 -1.74 3.16
N VAL A 42 13.07 -2.03 1.86
CA VAL A 42 12.16 -2.93 1.15
C VAL A 42 12.47 -4.38 1.53
N GLY A 43 13.72 -4.81 1.39
CA GLY A 43 14.08 -6.22 1.60
C GLY A 43 13.90 -6.68 3.04
N ILE A 44 14.59 -6.03 3.98
CA ILE A 44 14.65 -6.49 5.39
C ILE A 44 13.47 -5.98 6.21
N GLN A 45 13.20 -4.67 6.22
CA GLN A 45 12.16 -4.10 7.10
C GLN A 45 10.75 -4.42 6.61
N GLN A 46 10.51 -4.22 5.32
CA GLN A 46 9.20 -4.43 4.68
C GLN A 46 9.00 -5.88 4.19
N GLY A 47 10.01 -6.74 4.30
CA GLY A 47 9.88 -8.15 3.92
C GLY A 47 9.72 -8.40 2.42
N GLY A 48 10.23 -7.49 1.58
CA GLY A 48 10.12 -7.54 0.13
C GLY A 48 8.84 -6.91 -0.42
N ILE A 49 8.06 -6.23 0.42
CA ILE A 49 6.80 -5.58 0.02
C ILE A 49 7.08 -4.13 -0.36
N GLU A 50 6.91 -3.80 -1.64
CA GLU A 50 7.13 -2.45 -2.18
C GLU A 50 5.83 -1.65 -2.30
N ASP A 51 4.71 -2.35 -2.49
CA ASP A 51 3.43 -1.77 -2.86
C ASP A 51 2.37 -1.91 -1.77
N ALA A 52 1.38 -1.02 -1.81
CA ALA A 52 0.20 -1.10 -0.97
C ALA A 52 -0.87 -2.04 -1.55
N VAL A 53 -0.65 -2.57 -2.75
CA VAL A 53 -1.55 -3.52 -3.40
C VAL A 53 -1.09 -4.94 -3.07
N PRO A 54 -1.82 -5.68 -2.22
CA PRO A 54 -1.46 -7.06 -1.93
C PRO A 54 -1.72 -7.97 -3.14
N ALA A 55 -0.91 -9.02 -3.30
CA ALA A 55 -1.13 -10.05 -4.30
C ALA A 55 -2.41 -10.87 -4.02
N ALA A 56 -2.73 -11.04 -2.74
CA ALA A 56 -3.96 -11.64 -2.28
C ALA A 56 -4.42 -11.00 -0.96
N ILE A 57 -5.73 -10.97 -0.73
CA ILE A 57 -6.35 -10.38 0.45
C ILE A 57 -7.63 -11.14 0.80
N ARG A 58 -7.84 -11.43 2.08
CA ARG A 58 -9.03 -12.12 2.57
C ARG A 58 -10.28 -11.32 2.26
N GLN A 59 -11.39 -12.00 1.99
CA GLN A 59 -12.65 -11.34 1.69
C GLN A 59 -13.07 -10.40 2.83
N SER A 60 -12.93 -10.84 4.08
CA SER A 60 -13.25 -10.01 5.25
C SER A 60 -12.46 -8.70 5.30
N GLN A 61 -11.17 -8.74 4.94
CA GLN A 61 -10.34 -7.54 4.92
C GLN A 61 -10.65 -6.64 3.72
N MET A 62 -10.87 -7.21 2.53
CA MET A 62 -11.32 -6.44 1.36
C MET A 62 -12.63 -5.71 1.66
N ASP A 63 -13.61 -6.38 2.27
CA ASP A 63 -14.90 -5.79 2.62
C ASP A 63 -14.75 -4.58 3.56
N ARG A 64 -13.76 -4.59 4.47
CA ARG A 64 -13.42 -3.43 5.31
C ARG A 64 -12.80 -2.30 4.51
N LEU A 65 -11.91 -2.60 3.56
CA LEU A 65 -11.28 -1.58 2.71
C LEU A 65 -12.30 -0.85 1.85
N LEU A 66 -13.27 -1.59 1.29
CA LEU A 66 -14.34 -1.03 0.45
C LEU A 66 -15.22 -0.01 1.20
N LEU A 67 -15.30 -0.07 2.54
CA LEU A 67 -16.01 0.93 3.34
C LEU A 67 -15.38 2.32 3.24
N PHE A 68 -14.11 2.41 2.85
CA PHE A 68 -13.32 3.64 2.79
C PHE A 68 -12.97 4.09 1.37
N MET A 69 -13.65 3.53 0.38
CA MET A 69 -13.49 3.86 -1.03
C MET A 69 -14.76 4.52 -1.56
N SER A 70 -14.62 5.38 -2.57
CA SER A 70 -15.77 5.79 -3.40
C SER A 70 -16.28 4.61 -4.22
N GLU A 71 -17.52 4.70 -4.74
CA GLU A 71 -18.11 3.63 -5.56
C GLU A 71 -17.26 3.34 -6.81
N ASP A 72 -16.71 4.37 -7.45
CA ASP A 72 -15.84 4.23 -8.62
C ASP A 72 -14.51 3.55 -8.27
N GLU A 73 -13.88 3.94 -7.16
CA GLU A 73 -12.64 3.32 -6.65
C GLU A 73 -12.86 1.86 -6.28
N ALA A 74 -13.93 1.57 -5.53
CA ALA A 74 -14.32 0.22 -5.14
C ALA A 74 -14.53 -0.67 -6.36
N SER A 75 -15.21 -0.17 -7.39
CA SER A 75 -15.43 -0.91 -8.64
C SER A 75 -14.12 -1.20 -9.39
N THR A 76 -13.19 -0.25 -9.38
CA THR A 76 -11.88 -0.38 -10.02
C THR A 76 -11.01 -1.42 -9.31
N VAL A 77 -10.98 -1.37 -7.98
CA VAL A 77 -10.28 -2.36 -7.15
C VAL A 77 -10.89 -3.74 -7.38
N LEU A 78 -12.20 -3.90 -7.23
CA LEU A 78 -12.85 -5.20 -7.40
C LEU A 78 -12.70 -5.79 -8.81
N ALA A 79 -12.55 -4.96 -9.83
CA ALA A 79 -12.29 -5.43 -11.20
C ALA A 79 -10.86 -5.98 -11.38
N ALA A 80 -9.89 -5.54 -10.57
CA ALA A 80 -8.52 -6.01 -10.63
C ALA A 80 -8.30 -7.33 -9.87
N PHE A 81 -9.18 -7.65 -8.93
CA PHE A 81 -9.11 -8.87 -8.13
C PHE A 81 -10.14 -9.90 -8.59
N LYS A 82 -9.80 -11.18 -8.42
CA LYS A 82 -10.72 -12.31 -8.60
C LYS A 82 -10.96 -12.97 -7.26
N LEU A 83 -12.22 -13.14 -6.90
CA LEU A 83 -12.58 -13.90 -5.70
C LEU A 83 -12.38 -15.39 -5.97
N GLU A 84 -11.52 -16.03 -5.17
CA GLU A 84 -11.31 -17.47 -5.17
C GLU A 84 -11.73 -18.08 -3.84
N ASP A 85 -12.36 -19.23 -3.91
CA ASP A 85 -12.84 -20.02 -2.77
C ASP A 85 -12.29 -21.45 -2.84
N ALA A 86 -12.54 -22.26 -1.80
CA ALA A 86 -12.05 -23.63 -1.72
C ALA A 86 -12.39 -24.50 -2.94
N THR A 87 -13.44 -24.20 -3.70
CA THR A 87 -13.87 -24.94 -4.90
C THR A 87 -13.38 -24.31 -6.20
N SER A 88 -13.27 -22.98 -6.28
CA SER A 88 -12.89 -22.26 -7.50
C SER A 88 -11.38 -22.03 -7.65
N ALA A 89 -10.64 -22.04 -6.54
CA ALA A 89 -9.19 -21.92 -6.54
C ALA A 89 -8.51 -23.13 -7.21
N ASP A 90 -7.39 -22.90 -7.90
CA ASP A 90 -6.55 -24.00 -8.37
C ASP A 90 -5.66 -24.54 -7.23
N GLN A 91 -4.94 -25.64 -7.50
CA GLN A 91 -4.09 -26.23 -6.46
C GLN A 91 -2.96 -25.28 -6.04
N ALA A 92 -2.40 -24.49 -6.96
CA ALA A 92 -1.29 -23.60 -6.66
C ALA A 92 -1.76 -22.45 -5.75
N THR A 93 -2.93 -21.87 -6.00
CA THR A 93 -3.53 -20.86 -5.13
C THR A 93 -3.84 -21.42 -3.75
N ARG A 94 -4.40 -22.64 -3.66
CA ARG A 94 -4.67 -23.28 -2.36
C ARG A 94 -3.41 -23.57 -1.56
N ASP A 95 -2.33 -23.96 -2.24
CA ASP A 95 -1.04 -24.21 -1.60
C ASP A 95 -0.37 -22.89 -1.16
N ALA A 96 -0.58 -21.81 -1.92
CA ALA A 96 -0.05 -20.47 -1.60
C ALA A 96 -0.82 -19.76 -0.49
N TYR A 97 -2.15 -19.93 -0.43
CA TYR A 97 -3.06 -19.28 0.53
C TYR A 97 -3.94 -20.34 1.22
N PRO A 98 -3.44 -21.02 2.26
CA PRO A 98 -4.18 -22.05 2.98
C PRO A 98 -5.52 -21.56 3.57
N VAL A 99 -5.62 -20.27 3.91
CA VAL A 99 -6.82 -19.66 4.49
C VAL A 99 -8.04 -19.70 3.56
N ILE A 100 -7.86 -19.96 2.26
CA ILE A 100 -8.96 -20.21 1.31
C ILE A 100 -9.90 -21.33 1.76
N ALA A 101 -9.41 -22.26 2.58
CA ALA A 101 -10.23 -23.32 3.18
C ALA A 101 -11.25 -22.80 4.19
N ASP A 102 -10.93 -21.70 4.89
CA ASP A 102 -11.75 -21.11 5.95
C ASP A 102 -12.59 -19.93 5.45
N GLU A 103 -12.02 -19.05 4.62
CA GLU A 103 -12.73 -17.93 3.98
C GLU A 103 -12.25 -17.66 2.55
N PRO A 104 -13.10 -17.11 1.66
CA PRO A 104 -12.67 -16.74 0.30
C PRO A 104 -11.59 -15.65 0.30
N VAL A 105 -10.74 -15.68 -0.72
CA VAL A 105 -9.61 -14.75 -0.89
C VAL A 105 -9.67 -14.09 -2.27
N TYR A 106 -9.51 -12.78 -2.29
CA TYR A 106 -9.33 -12.00 -3.51
C TYR A 106 -7.89 -12.09 -3.98
N VAL A 107 -7.66 -12.58 -5.20
CA VAL A 107 -6.33 -12.72 -5.83
C VAL A 107 -6.20 -11.73 -6.97
N LEU A 108 -5.14 -10.91 -6.94
CA LEU A 108 -4.84 -9.92 -7.96
C LEU A 108 -4.59 -10.59 -9.31
N GLN A 109 -5.31 -10.17 -10.35
CA GLN A 109 -5.22 -10.79 -11.68
C GLN A 109 -4.11 -10.18 -12.54
N ASP A 110 -3.95 -8.86 -12.47
CA ASP A 110 -2.93 -8.14 -13.22
C ASP A 110 -1.89 -7.53 -12.29
N THR A 111 -0.68 -8.06 -12.36
CA THR A 111 0.49 -7.61 -11.60
C THR A 111 1.37 -6.65 -12.41
N SER A 112 0.83 -6.05 -13.48
CA SER A 112 1.54 -5.04 -14.26
C SER A 112 1.81 -3.80 -13.40
N ALA A 113 2.96 -3.15 -13.64
CA ALA A 113 3.33 -1.93 -12.92
C ALA A 113 2.30 -0.82 -13.08
N GLU A 114 1.64 -0.73 -14.25
CA GLU A 114 0.60 0.27 -14.52
C GLU A 114 -0.64 0.06 -13.63
N THR A 115 -1.11 -1.19 -13.51
CA THR A 115 -2.24 -1.53 -12.65
C THR A 115 -1.90 -1.32 -11.17
N ILE A 116 -0.71 -1.73 -10.73
CA ILE A 116 -0.25 -1.52 -9.36
C ILE A 116 -0.12 -0.03 -9.03
N GLU A 117 0.47 0.77 -9.92
CA GLU A 117 0.61 2.22 -9.73
C GLU A 117 -0.75 2.93 -9.64
N ALA A 118 -1.73 2.48 -10.43
CA ALA A 118 -3.09 3.01 -10.39
C ALA A 118 -3.84 2.65 -9.08
N LEU A 119 -3.65 1.43 -8.58
CA LEU A 119 -4.34 0.94 -7.38
C LEU A 119 -3.65 1.35 -6.07
N ASN A 120 -2.34 1.57 -6.08
CA ASN A 120 -1.52 1.93 -4.93
C ASN A 120 -2.10 3.06 -4.06
N PRO A 121 -2.46 4.24 -4.61
CA PRO A 121 -2.99 5.33 -3.79
C PRO A 121 -4.35 4.97 -3.17
N VAL A 122 -5.21 4.25 -3.90
CA VAL A 122 -6.56 3.87 -3.43
C VAL A 122 -6.46 2.82 -2.32
N MET A 123 -5.73 1.73 -2.58
CA MET A 123 -5.52 0.65 -1.62
C MET A 123 -4.75 1.13 -0.39
N GLY A 124 -3.70 1.92 -0.59
CA GLY A 124 -2.90 2.46 0.52
C GLY A 124 -3.72 3.34 1.45
N LYS A 125 -4.55 4.23 0.89
CA LYS A 125 -5.48 5.06 1.68
C LYS A 125 -6.43 4.20 2.52
N ALA A 126 -7.10 3.24 1.89
CA ALA A 126 -8.04 2.36 2.58
C ALA A 126 -7.35 1.53 3.67
N LEU A 127 -6.17 0.97 3.38
CA LEU A 127 -5.38 0.17 4.32
C LEU A 127 -4.93 0.99 5.54
N LEU A 128 -4.52 2.25 5.35
CA LEU A 128 -4.15 3.12 6.47
C LEU A 128 -5.34 3.42 7.38
N VAL A 129 -6.51 3.65 6.80
CA VAL A 129 -7.73 3.91 7.57
C VAL A 129 -8.13 2.66 8.35
N VAL A 130 -8.19 1.51 7.68
CA VAL A 130 -8.54 0.22 8.33
C VAL A 130 -7.55 -0.11 9.44
N SER A 131 -6.24 -0.09 9.16
CA SER A 131 -5.23 -0.40 10.17
C SER A 131 -5.24 0.58 11.35
N GLY A 132 -5.50 1.87 11.11
CA GLY A 132 -5.63 2.84 12.19
C GLY A 132 -6.88 2.63 13.05
N ILE A 133 -8.01 2.20 12.46
CA ILE A 133 -9.22 1.81 13.21
C ILE A 133 -8.97 0.54 14.02
N GLU A 134 -8.26 -0.44 13.47
CA GLU A 134 -7.89 -1.67 14.19
C GLU A 134 -6.99 -1.36 15.39
N GLN A 135 -5.99 -0.50 15.22
CA GLN A 135 -5.11 -0.05 16.30
C GLN A 135 -5.87 0.73 17.37
N ALA A 136 -6.77 1.63 16.97
CA ALA A 136 -7.58 2.41 17.90
C ALA A 136 -8.56 1.55 18.71
N SER A 137 -9.19 0.55 18.06
CA SER A 137 -10.16 -0.33 18.71
C SER A 137 -9.51 -1.37 19.63
N SER A 138 -8.29 -1.82 19.31
CA SER A 138 -7.51 -2.72 20.18
C SER A 138 -6.78 -2.01 21.33
N GLY A 139 -6.80 -0.67 21.35
CA GLY A 139 -6.09 0.14 22.35
C GLY A 139 -4.56 0.06 22.20
N THR A 140 -4.06 -0.44 21.06
CA THR A 140 -2.64 -0.55 20.77
C THR A 140 -2.21 0.55 19.80
N GLY A 141 -1.75 1.69 20.33
CA GLY A 141 -1.14 2.77 19.55
C GLY A 141 -1.48 4.17 20.05
N ASP A 142 -0.58 5.13 19.79
CA ASP A 142 -0.83 6.57 19.97
C ASP A 142 -1.66 7.08 18.76
N THR A 143 -2.92 6.65 18.63
CA THR A 143 -3.80 7.08 17.54
C THR A 143 -4.59 8.34 17.92
N GLU A 144 -3.88 9.40 18.32
CA GLU A 144 -4.50 10.71 18.57
C GLU A 144 -5.14 11.22 17.26
N GLY A 145 -6.48 11.17 17.18
CA GLY A 145 -7.26 11.71 16.06
C GLY A 145 -7.89 10.67 15.10
N MET A 146 -7.62 9.38 15.27
CA MET A 146 -8.31 8.28 14.54
C MET A 146 -9.15 7.40 15.46
N SER A 147 -9.02 7.53 16.78
CA SER A 147 -9.88 6.86 17.76
C SER A 147 -11.30 7.40 17.78
N SER A 148 -11.52 8.63 17.31
CA SER A 148 -12.84 9.24 17.21
C SER A 148 -13.19 9.62 15.77
N ILE A 149 -14.35 9.17 15.33
CA ILE A 149 -14.95 9.57 14.06
C ILE A 149 -15.99 10.65 14.34
N ASN A 150 -15.75 11.84 13.80
CA ASN A 150 -16.72 12.93 13.85
C ASN A 150 -17.85 12.64 12.87
N MET A 151 -19.04 12.43 13.41
CA MET A 151 -20.28 12.24 12.67
C MET A 151 -20.95 13.60 12.41
N PRO A 152 -21.89 13.66 11.45
CA PRO A 152 -22.82 14.79 11.34
C PRO A 152 -23.54 15.07 12.67
N ASP A 153 -24.00 16.31 12.87
CA ASP A 153 -24.70 16.78 14.09
C ASP A 153 -23.85 16.80 15.38
N ASN A 154 -22.53 16.95 15.28
CA ASN A 154 -21.58 17.00 16.42
C ASN A 154 -21.58 15.73 17.29
N MET A 155 -22.06 14.60 16.76
CA MET A 155 -21.90 13.32 17.44
C MET A 155 -20.50 12.76 17.15
N THR A 156 -19.83 12.23 18.15
CA THR A 156 -18.51 11.59 17.99
C THR A 156 -18.65 10.10 18.31
N LEU A 157 -18.21 9.25 17.38
CA LEU A 157 -18.09 7.82 17.62
C LEU A 157 -16.67 7.54 18.11
N ASP A 158 -16.53 7.22 19.39
CA ASP A 158 -15.26 6.83 19.98
C ASP A 158 -15.08 5.31 19.87
N LEU A 159 -14.21 4.91 18.95
CA LEU A 159 -13.89 3.52 18.63
C LEU A 159 -13.13 2.82 19.78
N SER A 160 -12.47 3.59 20.66
CA SER A 160 -11.78 3.05 21.83
C SER A 160 -12.72 2.71 22.99
N SER A 161 -13.98 3.19 22.92
CA SER A 161 -15.01 2.98 23.94
C SER A 161 -16.03 1.90 23.56
N LEU A 162 -15.80 1.17 22.46
CA LEU A 162 -16.70 0.13 22.00
C LEU A 162 -16.79 -1.02 23.03
N PRO A 163 -18.00 -1.54 23.31
CA PRO A 163 -18.15 -2.69 24.21
C PRO A 163 -17.36 -3.90 23.74
N GLU A 164 -16.87 -4.71 24.68
CA GLU A 164 -16.16 -5.96 24.37
C GLU A 164 -17.01 -6.85 23.44
N GLY A 165 -16.44 -7.24 22.30
CA GLY A 165 -17.10 -8.08 21.29
C GLY A 165 -17.85 -7.33 20.18
N VAL A 166 -17.88 -6.00 20.20
CA VAL A 166 -18.41 -5.19 19.09
C VAL A 166 -17.29 -4.86 18.11
N ASP A 167 -17.39 -5.36 16.88
CA ASP A 167 -16.49 -5.01 15.79
C ASP A 167 -16.79 -3.61 15.24
N ALA A 168 -15.78 -2.73 15.26
CA ALA A 168 -15.87 -1.35 14.77
C ALA A 168 -16.34 -1.29 13.32
N PHE A 169 -15.86 -2.20 12.47
CA PHE A 169 -16.21 -2.20 11.04
C PHE A 169 -17.66 -2.62 10.81
N THR A 170 -18.17 -3.56 11.60
CA THR A 170 -19.59 -3.93 11.57
C THR A 170 -20.49 -2.75 11.92
N VAL A 171 -20.10 -1.91 12.90
CA VAL A 171 -20.86 -0.68 13.23
C VAL A 171 -20.84 0.28 12.04
N LEU A 172 -19.66 0.52 11.45
CA LEU A 172 -19.49 1.43 10.31
C LEU A 172 -20.23 0.96 9.05
N GLN A 173 -20.25 -0.35 8.79
CA GLN A 173 -20.97 -0.93 7.66
C GLN A 173 -22.48 -0.73 7.76
N ASN A 174 -23.03 -0.76 8.98
CA ASN A 174 -24.45 -0.55 9.23
C ASN A 174 -24.88 0.92 9.25
N LEU A 175 -23.94 1.87 9.10
CA LEU A 175 -24.28 3.29 9.03
C LEU A 175 -24.96 3.63 7.69
N PRO A 176 -26.00 4.49 7.70
CA PRO A 176 -26.60 5.01 6.49
C PRO A 176 -25.57 5.74 5.60
N GLN A 177 -25.71 5.66 4.27
CA GLN A 177 -24.79 6.34 3.32
C GLN A 177 -24.63 7.84 3.62
N ILE A 178 -25.71 8.53 4.01
CA ILE A 178 -25.69 9.95 4.38
C ILE A 178 -24.72 10.28 5.53
N VAL A 179 -24.38 9.29 6.37
CA VAL A 179 -23.41 9.41 7.46
C VAL A 179 -22.02 8.97 7.01
N ARG A 180 -21.91 8.01 6.07
CA ARG A 180 -20.64 7.52 5.55
C ARG A 180 -19.93 8.52 4.64
N ASP A 181 -20.66 9.18 3.73
CA ASP A 181 -20.03 10.09 2.76
C ASP A 181 -19.25 11.25 3.43
N PRO A 182 -19.78 11.92 4.49
CA PRO A 182 -19.03 12.93 5.22
C PRO A 182 -17.79 12.39 5.96
N ILE A 183 -17.78 11.12 6.35
CA ILE A 183 -16.62 10.47 6.97
C ILE A 183 -15.54 10.25 5.91
N LEU A 184 -15.93 9.72 4.75
CA LEU A 184 -15.02 9.54 3.60
C LEU A 184 -14.40 10.85 3.15
N LEU A 185 -15.19 11.93 3.09
CA LEU A 185 -14.70 13.25 2.74
C LEU A 185 -13.61 13.72 3.72
N GLN A 186 -13.86 13.62 5.02
CA GLN A 186 -12.89 14.01 6.05
C GLN A 186 -11.60 13.19 5.98
N ILE A 187 -11.73 11.88 5.77
CA ILE A 187 -10.60 10.97 5.58
C ILE A 187 -9.77 11.38 4.36
N ASN A 188 -10.44 11.63 3.23
CA ASN A 188 -9.80 12.06 2.00
C ASN A 188 -9.12 13.44 2.13
N GLU A 189 -9.74 14.39 2.82
CA GLU A 189 -9.14 15.70 3.09
C GLU A 189 -7.88 15.58 3.97
N ARG A 190 -7.90 14.73 5.00
CA ARG A 190 -6.71 14.47 5.82
C ARG A 190 -5.59 13.83 5.01
N MET A 191 -5.92 12.83 4.19
CA MET A 191 -4.94 12.13 3.38
C MET A 191 -4.44 12.94 2.18
N ALA A 192 -5.21 13.92 1.68
CA ALA A 192 -4.77 14.81 0.61
C ALA A 192 -3.54 15.65 0.98
N SER A 193 -3.25 15.80 2.27
CA SER A 193 -2.04 16.47 2.76
C SER A 193 -0.77 15.61 2.68
N MET A 194 -0.91 14.30 2.42
CA MET A 194 0.18 13.34 2.36
C MET A 194 0.50 12.96 0.92
N PRO A 195 1.79 12.93 0.51
CA PRO A 195 2.19 12.35 -0.76
C PRO A 195 1.80 10.88 -0.88
N ASP A 196 1.37 10.45 -2.08
CA ASP A 196 0.98 9.06 -2.34
C ASP A 196 2.08 8.05 -1.98
N THR A 197 3.35 8.42 -2.17
CA THR A 197 4.50 7.58 -1.79
C THR A 197 4.58 7.34 -0.28
N LEU A 198 4.22 8.33 0.56
CA LEU A 198 4.16 8.14 2.01
C LEU A 198 2.97 7.28 2.41
N ILE A 199 1.83 7.45 1.73
CA ILE A 199 0.64 6.63 1.94
C ILE A 199 0.97 5.16 1.66
N VAL A 200 1.60 4.88 0.51
CA VAL A 200 2.00 3.53 0.12
C VAL A 200 2.98 2.94 1.14
N GLN A 201 4.03 3.66 1.49
CA GLN A 201 5.03 3.19 2.46
C GLN A 201 4.45 2.89 3.85
N ALA A 202 3.51 3.71 4.31
CA ALA A 202 2.86 3.49 5.60
C ALA A 202 1.88 2.29 5.54
N ALA A 203 1.24 2.05 4.39
CA ALA A 203 0.34 0.91 4.19
C ALA A 203 1.08 -0.43 4.09
N VAL A 204 2.38 -0.45 3.82
CA VAL A 204 3.18 -1.70 3.73
C VAL A 204 3.06 -2.56 4.99
N SER A 205 3.00 -1.95 6.18
CA SER A 205 2.82 -2.73 7.42
C SER A 205 1.46 -3.42 7.48
N ALA A 206 0.41 -2.81 6.91
CA ALA A 206 -0.92 -3.42 6.84
C ALA A 206 -0.95 -4.55 5.82
N VAL A 207 -0.29 -4.38 4.66
CA VAL A 207 -0.11 -5.47 3.67
C VAL A 207 0.63 -6.65 4.27
N LYS A 208 1.70 -6.38 5.04
CA LYS A 208 2.44 -7.42 5.75
C LYS A 208 1.56 -8.19 6.74
N SER A 209 0.77 -7.47 7.54
CA SER A 209 -0.17 -8.11 8.48
C SER A 209 -1.21 -8.98 7.77
N GLU A 210 -1.61 -8.58 6.56
CA GLU A 210 -2.54 -9.37 5.75
C GLU A 210 -1.88 -10.66 5.22
N TYR A 211 -0.63 -10.59 4.75
CA TYR A 211 0.12 -11.78 4.34
C TYR A 211 0.41 -12.76 5.48
N GLU A 212 0.60 -12.27 6.70
CA GLU A 212 0.73 -13.13 7.89
C GLU A 212 -0.59 -13.83 8.26
N ALA A 213 -1.72 -13.33 7.75
CA ALA A 213 -3.05 -13.86 8.03
C ALA A 213 -3.61 -14.75 6.90
N LEU A 214 -2.90 -14.93 5.79
CA LEU A 214 -3.26 -15.80 4.64
C LEU A 214 -2.65 -17.22 4.76
#